data_AF-A0A660R2Q5-F1
#
_entry.id   AF-A0A660R2Q5-F1
#
_cell.length_a   1.000
_cell.length_b   1.000
_cell.length_c   1.000
_cell.angle_alpha   90.00
_cell.angle_beta   90.00
_cell.angle_gamma   90.00
#
_symmetry.space_group_name_H-M   'P 1'
#
loop_
_entity.id
_entity.type
_entity.pdbx_description
1 polymer ?
#
loop_
_entity_poly.entity_id
_entity_poly.type
_entity_poly.pdbx_seq_one_letter_code
_entity_poly.pdbx_strand_id
1 'polypeptide(L)'
;MTVHSLLPLIKTRRILTTAALVAMLGVGISVEAVTNVTITSDIEDRGIGLYTNGVPGFAWINEPTISVGDDNHLYNQSNTCTVLVFELPSLQSLAISNANLAADVLMDYIDPAGPYPIGVNLYGVRYDASPTVVLGDYGHDGSGSGTLLQEDVFVATNYAVYGYNILNTDELGGGQLALWLTAQYDAGAVPGDYVFLRFEGKQTTENPFKIASGDTTLQTPPELTIVLGPDGYVAPPPPPPPPLPTGFTLVGSTTDTFIGLDAAGTAVPYWVGQQELNVGHDNAANSQSNNCAVLVFELPDLEGIAISNANLDISMKVSFPGAANWPASIDLYGVRYDSSATVLASDYAPVGNNVGNGTLLQDNVASLTDNNDLTYAAYTHIDSSAIGSAALVSWITAQYDAGAVAGDYVFLRFNTDELSTGPWQIASANNTDTNLLPVLTLELDVPVADSEFVSVEQVSAGVLKLVFSASEPLSARKLVGSDDLTSGIWNYMPHSDNSGGPFALGDLSISTPEGANHAIYVETTGAATFYGIE
;
A
#
# COMPACT_ATOMS: atom_id res chain seq x y z
N MET A 1 -7.61 84.49 -11.13
CA MET A 1 -7.61 84.26 -9.67
C MET A 1 -6.99 82.89 -9.43
N THR A 2 -5.85 82.93 -8.74
CA THR A 2 -5.08 81.92 -8.00
C THR A 2 -5.50 80.42 -7.99
N VAL A 3 -4.63 79.58 -8.58
CA VAL A 3 -3.91 78.34 -8.14
C VAL A 3 -4.59 77.15 -7.38
N HIS A 4 -4.14 75.94 -7.80
CA HIS A 4 -3.83 74.63 -7.11
C HIS A 4 -4.81 73.45 -7.34
N SER A 5 -4.42 72.39 -8.09
CA SER A 5 -3.59 71.17 -7.77
C SER A 5 -4.51 70.00 -7.34
N LEU A 6 -4.35 68.70 -7.64
CA LEU A 6 -3.28 67.76 -8.01
C LEU A 6 -3.87 66.59 -8.85
N LEU A 7 -3.03 65.91 -9.65
CA LEU A 7 -3.21 64.56 -10.25
C LEU A 7 -2.41 63.52 -9.39
N PRO A 8 -2.39 62.19 -9.63
CA PRO A 8 -3.29 61.24 -10.35
C PRO A 8 -3.51 59.86 -9.63
N LEU A 9 -4.31 58.93 -10.17
CA LEU A 9 -3.93 57.50 -10.26
C LEU A 9 -4.77 56.70 -11.29
N ILE A 10 -4.06 55.88 -12.06
CA ILE A 10 -4.48 54.97 -13.14
C ILE A 10 -4.75 53.57 -12.59
N LYS A 11 -5.73 52.84 -13.12
CA LYS A 11 -5.56 51.43 -13.54
C LYS A 11 -6.61 50.99 -14.56
N THR A 12 -6.09 50.33 -15.58
CA THR A 12 -6.63 50.18 -16.94
C THR A 12 -7.19 48.77 -17.12
N ARG A 13 -8.38 48.66 -17.71
CA ARG A 13 -8.96 47.42 -18.24
C ARG A 13 -8.14 46.89 -19.41
N ARG A 14 -7.97 45.58 -19.57
CA ARG A 14 -7.55 44.97 -20.84
C ARG A 14 -8.63 44.02 -21.38
N ILE A 15 -9.01 44.34 -22.62
CA ILE A 15 -9.80 43.56 -23.57
C ILE A 15 -8.77 42.94 -24.54
N LEU A 16 -8.90 41.67 -24.89
CA LEU A 16 -8.08 41.02 -25.92
C LEU A 16 -8.78 41.11 -27.29
N THR A 17 -8.06 41.59 -28.31
CA THR A 17 -8.43 41.45 -29.73
C THR A 17 -7.25 41.03 -30.58
N THR A 18 -7.58 40.18 -31.56
CA THR A 18 -6.83 39.50 -32.62
C THR A 18 -5.86 40.41 -33.40
N ALA A 19 -4.55 40.38 -33.07
CA ALA A 19 -3.51 41.07 -33.86
C ALA A 19 -2.06 40.52 -33.68
N ALA A 20 -1.86 39.26 -33.30
CA ALA A 20 -0.50 38.70 -33.07
C ALA A 20 -0.11 37.57 -34.05
N LEU A 21 -0.65 37.57 -35.27
CA LEU A 21 -0.38 36.55 -36.30
C LEU A 21 0.83 36.89 -37.22
N VAL A 22 1.68 37.88 -36.90
CA VAL A 22 2.80 38.31 -37.78
C VAL A 22 4.16 38.39 -37.07
N ALA A 23 4.30 37.90 -35.84
CA ALA A 23 5.63 37.70 -35.20
C ALA A 23 6.21 36.28 -35.45
N MET A 24 5.68 35.56 -36.44
CA MET A 24 6.01 34.17 -36.81
C MET A 24 7.36 33.96 -37.53
N LEU A 25 8.32 34.89 -37.45
CA LEU A 25 9.65 34.73 -38.09
C LEU A 25 10.85 35.18 -37.24
N GLY A 26 10.66 35.46 -35.94
CA GLY A 26 11.76 35.69 -35.01
C GLY A 26 12.03 34.44 -34.18
N VAL A 27 12.87 33.52 -34.65
CA VAL A 27 13.40 32.43 -33.82
C VAL A 27 14.34 33.05 -32.79
N GLY A 28 13.77 33.54 -31.70
CA GLY A 28 14.49 33.75 -30.46
C GLY A 28 14.60 32.40 -29.78
N ILE A 29 15.75 31.73 -29.92
CA ILE A 29 16.11 30.62 -29.04
C ILE A 29 16.29 31.25 -27.67
N SER A 30 15.27 31.18 -26.80
CA SER A 30 15.51 31.28 -25.37
C SER A 30 16.31 30.03 -24.99
N VAL A 31 17.62 30.19 -24.84
CA VAL A 31 18.45 29.17 -24.19
C VAL A 31 18.02 29.18 -22.74
N GLU A 32 17.13 28.28 -22.38
CA GLU A 32 16.71 28.09 -21.00
C GLU A 32 17.93 27.59 -20.20
N ALA A 33 18.17 28.21 -19.04
CA ALA A 33 19.40 28.01 -18.29
C ALA A 33 19.36 26.67 -17.54
N VAL A 34 20.05 25.67 -18.08
CA VAL A 34 20.35 24.42 -17.38
C VAL A 34 21.27 24.74 -16.19
N THR A 35 20.89 24.30 -14.99
CA THR A 35 21.70 24.48 -13.77
C THR A 35 22.22 23.12 -13.32
N ASN A 36 23.54 23.00 -13.17
CA ASN A 36 24.16 21.79 -12.64
C ASN A 36 24.47 21.99 -11.15
N VAL A 37 24.13 20.99 -10.35
CA VAL A 37 24.53 20.89 -8.94
C VAL A 37 25.42 19.66 -8.82
N THR A 38 26.67 19.84 -8.40
CA THR A 38 27.61 18.74 -8.15
C THR A 38 27.84 18.61 -6.66
N ILE A 39 27.66 17.39 -6.15
CA ILE A 39 27.90 17.01 -4.75
C ILE A 39 28.92 15.88 -4.73
N THR A 40 29.79 15.87 -3.72
CA THR A 40 30.81 14.83 -3.50
C THR A 40 30.32 13.82 -2.48
N SER A 41 30.79 12.58 -2.56
CA SER A 41 30.48 11.57 -1.53
C SER A 41 31.11 11.92 -0.18
N ASP A 42 30.53 11.37 0.89
CA ASP A 42 30.89 11.64 2.28
C ASP A 42 31.98 10.68 2.81
N ILE A 43 32.61 11.04 3.94
CA ILE A 43 33.53 10.20 4.71
C ILE A 43 32.86 8.93 5.28
N GLU A 44 31.53 8.90 5.30
CA GLU A 44 30.72 7.74 5.68
C GLU A 44 30.56 6.72 4.56
N ASP A 45 31.25 6.86 3.42
CA ASP A 45 31.36 5.78 2.42
C ASP A 45 31.88 4.49 3.10
N ARG A 46 31.27 3.34 2.75
CA ARG A 46 31.60 2.04 3.37
C ARG A 46 31.68 0.89 2.38
N GLY A 47 32.61 -0.01 2.66
CA GLY A 47 32.55 -1.38 2.16
C GLY A 47 31.66 -2.23 3.06
N ILE A 48 30.89 -3.14 2.46
CA ILE A 48 30.18 -4.18 3.19
C ILE A 48 30.48 -5.52 2.52
N GLY A 49 30.85 -6.54 3.29
CA GLY A 49 31.23 -7.85 2.78
C GLY A 49 30.69 -9.00 3.61
N LEU A 50 30.60 -10.19 3.02
CA LEU A 50 30.25 -11.40 3.76
C LEU A 50 31.49 -12.00 4.41
N TYR A 51 31.44 -12.22 5.72
CA TYR A 51 32.42 -13.09 6.38
C TYR A 51 32.19 -14.55 6.00
N THR A 52 33.17 -15.42 6.27
CA THR A 52 33.11 -16.88 5.98
C THR A 52 31.91 -17.62 6.58
N ASN A 53 31.21 -17.04 7.56
CA ASN A 53 29.97 -17.59 8.11
C ASN A 53 28.71 -17.14 7.35
N GLY A 54 28.84 -16.41 6.23
CA GLY A 54 27.73 -15.89 5.43
C GLY A 54 27.02 -14.69 6.05
N VAL A 55 27.61 -14.04 7.06
CA VAL A 55 27.02 -12.87 7.72
C VAL A 55 27.64 -11.59 7.14
N PRO A 56 26.83 -10.62 6.67
CA PRO A 56 27.33 -9.32 6.25
C PRO A 56 27.98 -8.57 7.42
N GLY A 57 29.08 -7.91 7.14
CA GLY A 57 29.76 -7.03 8.08
C GLY A 57 30.36 -5.82 7.38
N PHE A 58 30.54 -4.75 8.15
CA PHE A 58 31.25 -3.58 7.66
C PHE A 58 32.71 -3.92 7.40
N ALA A 59 33.17 -3.54 6.21
CA ALA A 59 34.53 -3.66 5.77
C ALA A 59 35.15 -2.26 5.66
N TRP A 60 36.36 -2.13 6.19
CA TRP A 60 37.28 -0.99 6.04
C TRP A 60 36.65 0.40 6.18
N ILE A 61 36.51 0.84 7.43
CA ILE A 61 36.11 2.20 7.80
C ILE A 61 37.27 3.17 7.49
N ASN A 62 36.99 4.29 6.82
CA ASN A 62 37.93 5.39 6.54
C ASN A 62 39.14 4.96 5.69
N GLU A 63 38.89 4.15 4.66
CA GLU A 63 39.90 3.87 3.64
C GLU A 63 39.75 4.84 2.47
N PRO A 64 40.85 5.27 1.82
CA PRO A 64 40.81 6.12 0.63
C PRO A 64 40.24 5.40 -0.61
N THR A 65 40.13 4.07 -0.54
CA THR A 65 39.48 3.24 -1.56
C THR A 65 38.73 2.07 -0.93
N ILE A 66 37.60 1.71 -1.51
CA ILE A 66 36.74 0.64 -1.05
C ILE A 66 36.63 -0.42 -2.15
N SER A 67 36.77 -1.68 -1.78
CA SER A 67 36.68 -2.81 -2.71
C SER A 67 35.22 -3.21 -2.99
N VAL A 68 35.02 -3.77 -4.18
CA VAL A 68 33.82 -4.50 -4.57
C VAL A 68 34.25 -5.78 -5.29
N GLY A 69 33.53 -6.87 -5.04
CA GLY A 69 33.93 -8.23 -5.42
C GLY A 69 34.72 -8.90 -4.30
N ASP A 70 35.46 -9.95 -4.61
CA ASP A 70 36.31 -10.62 -3.62
C ASP A 70 37.58 -9.82 -3.36
N ASP A 71 37.77 -9.35 -2.12
CA ASP A 71 38.96 -8.56 -1.71
C ASP A 71 40.14 -9.46 -1.34
N ASN A 72 40.38 -10.48 -2.16
CA ASN A 72 41.66 -11.19 -2.25
C ASN A 72 41.91 -12.23 -1.13
N HIS A 73 42.37 -13.40 -1.61
CA HIS A 73 43.17 -14.52 -1.08
C HIS A 73 43.78 -14.47 0.35
N LEU A 74 43.93 -13.32 1.00
CA LEU A 74 44.49 -13.15 2.35
C LEU A 74 43.43 -12.99 3.46
N TYR A 75 42.17 -12.69 3.11
CA TYR A 75 41.10 -12.46 4.09
C TYR A 75 39.86 -13.29 3.79
N ASN A 76 39.10 -13.60 4.84
CA ASN A 76 37.90 -14.45 4.80
C ASN A 76 36.64 -13.70 4.28
N GLN A 77 36.80 -12.68 3.45
CA GLN A 77 35.70 -11.82 3.00
C GLN A 77 35.51 -11.93 1.48
N SER A 78 34.59 -12.79 1.08
CA SER A 78 34.13 -12.90 -0.31
C SER A 78 32.90 -12.01 -0.51
N ASN A 79 32.70 -11.51 -1.73
CA ASN A 79 31.48 -10.80 -2.16
C ASN A 79 31.24 -9.46 -1.44
N THR A 80 32.14 -8.50 -1.64
CA THR A 80 31.98 -7.15 -1.10
C THR A 80 31.21 -6.23 -2.06
N CYS A 81 30.53 -5.24 -1.51
CA CYS A 81 29.93 -4.10 -2.21
C CYS A 81 30.41 -2.79 -1.59
N THR A 82 30.35 -1.71 -2.37
CA THR A 82 30.65 -0.35 -1.92
C THR A 82 29.37 0.45 -1.88
N VAL A 83 29.12 1.13 -0.77
CA VAL A 83 28.02 2.09 -0.62
C VAL A 83 28.61 3.48 -0.53
N LEU A 84 28.20 4.34 -1.46
CA LEU A 84 28.54 5.76 -1.50
C LEU A 84 27.38 6.60 -0.97
N VAL A 85 27.70 7.60 -0.16
CA VAL A 85 26.71 8.44 0.52
C VAL A 85 26.81 9.87 0.01
N PHE A 86 25.69 10.46 -0.40
CA PHE A 86 25.65 11.83 -0.91
C PHE A 86 24.57 12.65 -0.21
N GLU A 87 24.93 13.84 0.29
CA GLU A 87 23.98 14.79 0.87
C GLU A 87 23.18 15.50 -0.22
N LEU A 88 21.86 15.39 -0.16
CA LEU A 88 20.93 15.94 -1.14
C LEU A 88 20.90 17.48 -1.11
N PRO A 89 21.06 18.15 -2.26
CA PRO A 89 21.04 19.61 -2.34
C PRO A 89 19.61 20.16 -2.41
N SER A 90 19.46 21.49 -2.31
CA SER A 90 18.20 22.12 -2.69
C SER A 90 18.02 22.14 -4.21
N LEU A 91 16.89 21.61 -4.69
CA LEU A 91 16.51 21.67 -6.11
C LEU A 91 16.02 23.06 -6.56
N GLN A 92 15.85 24.02 -5.63
CA GLN A 92 15.38 25.38 -5.94
C GLN A 92 14.06 25.43 -6.74
N SER A 93 13.18 24.45 -6.57
CA SER A 93 11.94 24.28 -7.33
C SER A 93 12.12 23.97 -8.82
N LEU A 94 13.27 23.44 -9.24
CA LEU A 94 13.54 22.97 -10.60
C LEU A 94 13.54 21.44 -10.65
N ALA A 95 13.01 20.85 -11.73
CA ALA A 95 12.96 19.41 -11.89
C ALA A 95 14.35 18.82 -12.20
N ILE A 96 14.62 17.60 -11.75
CA ILE A 96 15.80 16.85 -12.17
C ILE A 96 15.56 16.35 -13.59
N SER A 97 16.37 16.84 -14.52
CA SER A 97 16.30 16.48 -15.95
C SER A 97 17.26 15.36 -16.33
N ASN A 98 18.39 15.26 -15.62
CA ASN A 98 19.37 14.20 -15.77
C ASN A 98 20.25 14.13 -14.52
N ALA A 99 20.99 13.04 -14.35
CA ALA A 99 21.99 12.89 -13.31
C ALA A 99 23.21 12.13 -13.86
N ASN A 100 24.37 12.31 -13.24
CA ASN A 100 25.58 11.57 -13.57
C ASN A 100 26.38 11.27 -12.31
N LEU A 101 26.67 9.98 -12.07
CA LEU A 101 27.63 9.58 -11.06
C LEU A 101 28.99 9.39 -11.71
N ALA A 102 29.99 10.14 -11.25
CA ALA A 102 31.38 10.00 -11.61
C ALA A 102 32.17 9.42 -10.44
N ALA A 103 32.93 8.34 -10.64
CA ALA A 103 33.78 7.75 -9.60
C ALA A 103 35.11 7.29 -10.17
N ASP A 104 36.19 7.55 -9.43
CA ASP A 104 37.51 7.07 -9.81
C ASP A 104 37.67 5.60 -9.39
N VAL A 105 38.00 4.73 -10.35
CA VAL A 105 38.13 3.30 -10.10
C VAL A 105 39.50 2.76 -10.50
N LEU A 106 39.94 1.76 -9.76
CA LEU A 106 41.19 1.04 -9.96
C LEU A 106 40.93 -0.46 -9.92
N MET A 107 41.59 -1.22 -10.80
CA MET A 107 41.71 -2.67 -10.64
C MET A 107 43.08 -2.97 -10.03
N ASP A 108 43.12 -3.15 -8.71
CA ASP A 108 44.36 -3.14 -7.91
C ASP A 108 45.08 -4.51 -7.89
N TYR A 109 44.36 -5.62 -8.12
CA TYR A 109 44.94 -6.95 -8.07
C TYR A 109 44.32 -7.88 -9.12
N ILE A 110 45.18 -8.60 -9.86
CA ILE A 110 44.77 -9.54 -10.89
C ILE A 110 45.45 -10.88 -10.60
N ASP A 111 44.71 -11.85 -10.07
CA ASP A 111 45.05 -13.26 -10.21
C ASP A 111 44.94 -13.63 -11.70
N PRO A 112 46.05 -14.01 -12.37
CA PRO A 112 46.04 -14.40 -13.78
C PRO A 112 45.18 -15.65 -14.07
N ALA A 113 44.72 -16.38 -13.06
CA ALA A 113 43.89 -17.59 -13.18
C ALA A 113 42.41 -17.37 -12.83
N GLY A 114 42.04 -16.26 -12.20
CA GLY A 114 40.70 -16.06 -11.63
C GLY A 114 39.69 -15.39 -12.56
N PRO A 115 38.38 -15.70 -12.44
CA PRO A 115 37.32 -15.02 -13.19
C PRO A 115 37.22 -13.56 -12.76
N TYR A 116 37.17 -12.66 -13.75
CA TYR A 116 36.90 -11.24 -13.54
C TYR A 116 35.49 -11.00 -13.01
N PRO A 117 35.25 -9.83 -12.38
CA PRO A 117 33.93 -9.23 -12.41
C PRO A 117 33.49 -9.10 -13.88
N ILE A 118 32.57 -9.97 -14.31
CA ILE A 118 31.81 -9.76 -15.54
C ILE A 118 30.71 -8.77 -15.16
N GLY A 119 31.08 -7.49 -15.07
CA GLY A 119 30.12 -6.43 -14.79
C GLY A 119 30.05 -5.96 -13.35
N VAL A 120 30.00 -4.65 -13.22
CA VAL A 120 29.67 -3.93 -11.99
C VAL A 120 28.36 -3.19 -12.23
N ASN A 121 27.39 -3.41 -11.35
CA ASN A 121 26.11 -2.73 -11.41
C ASN A 121 26.06 -1.59 -10.40
N LEU A 122 25.28 -0.56 -10.73
CA LEU A 122 24.95 0.54 -9.84
C LEU A 122 23.48 0.46 -9.43
N TYR A 123 23.23 0.61 -8.13
CA TYR A 123 21.89 0.61 -7.54
C TYR A 123 21.66 1.87 -6.70
N GLY A 124 20.42 2.35 -6.71
CA GLY A 124 19.91 3.29 -5.73
C GLY A 124 19.23 2.54 -4.60
N VAL A 125 19.77 2.64 -3.37
CA VAL A 125 19.36 1.79 -2.25
C VAL A 125 18.22 2.43 -1.45
N ARG A 126 18.47 3.63 -0.90
CA ARG A 126 17.52 4.39 -0.06
C ARG A 126 17.92 5.86 0.05
N TYR A 127 17.05 6.66 0.67
CA TYR A 127 17.41 7.93 1.30
C TYR A 127 17.19 7.87 2.82
N ASP A 128 17.87 8.72 3.59
CA ASP A 128 17.74 8.80 5.04
C ASP A 128 18.22 10.17 5.56
N ALA A 129 17.66 10.65 6.66
CA ALA A 129 18.13 11.88 7.32
C ALA A 129 19.52 11.73 7.96
N SER A 130 19.98 10.49 8.17
CA SER A 130 21.31 10.15 8.69
C SER A 130 22.24 9.64 7.56
N PRO A 131 23.52 10.06 7.51
CA PRO A 131 24.49 9.53 6.55
C PRO A 131 24.96 8.10 6.88
N THR A 132 24.44 7.49 7.95
CA THR A 132 24.95 6.21 8.45
C THR A 132 24.61 5.07 7.49
N VAL A 133 25.64 4.39 6.97
CA VAL A 133 25.50 3.12 6.25
C VAL A 133 25.13 2.00 7.22
N VAL A 134 24.16 1.16 6.86
CA VAL A 134 23.70 0.01 7.66
C VAL A 134 23.94 -1.30 6.93
N LEU A 135 23.94 -2.43 7.66
CA LEU A 135 24.12 -3.75 7.03
C LEU A 135 22.99 -4.12 6.05
N GLY A 136 21.83 -3.49 6.16
CA GLY A 136 20.73 -3.65 5.21
C GLY A 136 20.98 -3.03 3.83
N ASP A 137 22.03 -2.19 3.70
CA ASP A 137 22.44 -1.62 2.41
C ASP A 137 23.25 -2.62 1.56
N TYR A 138 23.67 -3.73 2.17
CA TYR A 138 24.43 -4.78 1.50
C TYR A 138 23.67 -5.39 0.31
N GLY A 139 24.41 -5.69 -0.75
CA GLY A 139 23.93 -6.50 -1.85
C GLY A 139 25.07 -7.03 -2.70
N HIS A 140 24.83 -8.19 -3.30
CA HIS A 140 25.76 -8.85 -4.20
C HIS A 140 24.98 -9.70 -5.18
N ASP A 141 25.34 -9.69 -6.47
CA ASP A 141 24.66 -10.49 -7.50
C ASP A 141 23.13 -10.30 -7.45
N GLY A 142 22.68 -9.03 -7.34
CA GLY A 142 21.26 -8.67 -7.28
C GLY A 142 20.51 -9.08 -6.01
N SER A 143 21.17 -9.66 -5.00
CA SER A 143 20.50 -10.15 -3.78
C SER A 143 20.12 -9.07 -2.76
N GLY A 144 20.64 -7.84 -2.90
CA GLY A 144 20.41 -6.75 -1.96
C GLY A 144 19.13 -5.96 -2.26
N SER A 145 18.74 -5.13 -1.29
CA SER A 145 17.71 -4.10 -1.51
C SER A 145 18.21 -3.05 -2.53
N GLY A 146 17.29 -2.39 -3.24
CA GLY A 146 17.61 -1.26 -4.12
C GLY A 146 17.10 -1.42 -5.55
N THR A 147 17.06 -0.30 -6.26
CA THR A 147 16.66 -0.21 -7.67
C THR A 147 17.90 -0.24 -8.55
N LEU A 148 17.96 -1.15 -9.52
CA LEU A 148 19.03 -1.20 -10.51
C LEU A 148 18.97 0.06 -11.39
N LEU A 149 20.03 0.87 -11.35
CA LEU A 149 20.11 2.13 -12.12
C LEU A 149 20.87 1.92 -13.42
N GLN A 150 21.95 1.15 -13.38
CA GLN A 150 22.73 0.83 -14.56
C GLN A 150 23.41 -0.53 -14.40
N GLU A 151 23.29 -1.36 -15.43
CA GLU A 151 24.08 -2.58 -15.55
C GLU A 151 25.45 -2.28 -16.15
N ASP A 152 26.46 -3.05 -15.74
CA ASP A 152 27.77 -3.05 -16.41
C ASP A 152 28.41 -1.65 -16.52
N VAL A 153 28.23 -0.81 -15.49
CA VAL A 153 28.88 0.51 -15.34
C VAL A 153 30.39 0.39 -15.54
N PHE A 154 30.94 -0.76 -15.15
CA PHE A 154 32.29 -1.16 -15.47
C PHE A 154 32.33 -2.59 -16.00
N VAL A 155 33.09 -2.81 -17.08
CA VAL A 155 33.42 -4.14 -17.61
C VAL A 155 34.91 -4.23 -17.88
N ALA A 156 35.62 -5.06 -17.11
CA ALA A 156 37.01 -5.38 -17.39
C ALA A 156 37.10 -6.42 -18.52
N THR A 157 37.81 -6.10 -19.60
CA THR A 157 37.94 -6.99 -20.78
C THR A 157 39.31 -7.67 -20.91
N ASN A 158 40.32 -7.31 -20.10
CA ASN A 158 41.65 -7.92 -20.12
C ASN A 158 42.46 -7.77 -18.81
N TYR A 159 43.61 -8.47 -18.75
CA TYR A 159 44.58 -8.56 -17.63
C TYR A 159 45.42 -7.29 -17.40
N ALA A 160 45.07 -6.13 -17.98
CA ALA A 160 45.86 -4.93 -17.74
C ALA A 160 45.53 -4.35 -16.35
N VAL A 161 46.56 -4.05 -15.56
CA VAL A 161 46.41 -3.13 -14.43
C VAL A 161 45.97 -1.79 -15.01
N TYR A 162 44.71 -1.46 -14.85
CA TYR A 162 44.20 -0.15 -15.18
C TYR A 162 44.66 0.78 -14.07
N GLY A 163 45.30 1.90 -14.42
CA GLY A 163 45.41 3.01 -13.48
C GLY A 163 44.02 3.53 -13.11
N TYR A 164 43.96 4.42 -12.12
CA TYR A 164 42.75 5.16 -11.79
C TYR A 164 42.14 5.80 -13.03
N ASN A 165 40.87 5.49 -13.30
CA ASN A 165 40.08 6.07 -14.37
C ASN A 165 38.72 6.48 -13.82
N ILE A 166 38.27 7.67 -14.22
CA ILE A 166 36.92 8.14 -13.91
C ILE A 166 35.92 7.35 -14.76
N LEU A 167 35.05 6.61 -14.09
CA LEU A 167 33.84 6.08 -14.68
C LEU A 167 32.71 7.07 -14.53
N ASN A 168 31.87 7.14 -15.55
CA ASN A 168 30.62 7.88 -15.53
C ASN A 168 29.49 6.90 -15.79
N THR A 169 28.32 7.17 -15.22
CA THR A 169 27.08 6.58 -15.73
C THR A 169 26.91 6.92 -17.22
N ASP A 170 26.33 6.00 -17.98
CA ASP A 170 26.01 6.25 -19.38
C ASP A 170 24.71 7.06 -19.52
N GLU A 171 24.28 7.34 -20.75
CA GLU A 171 23.07 8.13 -20.99
C GLU A 171 21.81 7.49 -20.40
N LEU A 172 21.68 6.16 -20.46
CA LEU A 172 20.54 5.45 -19.90
C LEU A 172 20.61 5.41 -18.38
N GLY A 173 21.78 5.10 -17.82
CA GLY A 173 22.01 5.08 -16.38
C GLY A 173 21.85 6.44 -15.73
N GLY A 174 22.28 7.50 -16.40
CA GLY A 174 22.05 8.88 -15.94
C GLY A 174 20.56 9.24 -15.90
N GLY A 175 19.80 8.81 -16.92
CA GLY A 175 18.35 8.96 -16.94
C GLY A 175 17.64 8.17 -15.83
N GLN A 176 18.05 6.92 -15.57
CA GLN A 176 17.50 6.11 -14.48
C GLN A 176 17.86 6.67 -13.10
N LEU A 177 19.09 7.17 -12.94
CA LEU A 177 19.53 7.84 -11.73
C LEU A 177 18.72 9.12 -11.47
N ALA A 178 18.42 9.90 -12.52
CA ALA A 178 17.56 11.08 -12.41
C ALA A 178 16.13 10.73 -11.98
N LEU A 179 15.54 9.70 -12.57
CA LEU A 179 14.20 9.21 -12.19
C LEU A 179 14.20 8.71 -10.74
N TRP A 180 15.21 7.94 -10.35
CA TRP A 180 15.33 7.43 -8.99
C TRP A 180 15.50 8.55 -7.95
N LEU A 181 16.35 9.55 -8.23
CA LEU A 181 16.52 10.72 -7.37
C LEU A 181 15.22 11.51 -7.25
N THR A 182 14.51 11.72 -8.35
CA THR A 182 13.19 12.39 -8.36
C THR A 182 12.22 11.65 -7.45
N ALA A 183 12.16 10.32 -7.55
CA ALA A 183 11.32 9.50 -6.68
C ALA A 183 11.68 9.63 -5.18
N GLN A 184 12.94 9.91 -4.83
CA GLN A 184 13.31 10.14 -3.43
C GLN A 184 12.75 11.48 -2.91
N TYR A 185 12.87 12.55 -3.70
CA TYR A 185 12.26 13.84 -3.35
C TYR A 185 10.73 13.74 -3.28
N ASP A 186 10.12 13.00 -4.21
CA ASP A 186 8.67 12.76 -4.21
C ASP A 186 8.22 11.95 -2.99
N ALA A 187 9.07 11.05 -2.49
CA ALA A 187 8.85 10.31 -1.25
C ALA A 187 9.10 11.13 0.03
N GLY A 188 9.42 12.43 -0.10
CA GLY A 188 9.57 13.35 1.02
C GLY A 188 11.01 13.67 1.42
N ALA A 189 12.02 13.22 0.66
CA ALA A 189 13.40 13.61 0.92
C ALA A 189 13.57 15.14 0.82
N VAL A 190 14.30 15.73 1.77
CA VAL A 190 14.55 17.16 1.82
C VAL A 190 16.04 17.47 1.71
N PRO A 191 16.42 18.72 1.36
CA PRO A 191 17.82 19.12 1.34
C PRO A 191 18.48 18.89 2.71
N GLY A 192 19.64 18.23 2.71
CA GLY A 192 20.33 17.78 3.93
C GLY A 192 20.08 16.31 4.31
N ASP A 193 19.09 15.64 3.70
CA ASP A 193 19.01 14.18 3.74
C ASP A 193 20.10 13.55 2.85
N TYR A 194 20.33 12.26 2.98
CA TYR A 194 21.38 11.52 2.28
C TYR A 194 20.79 10.44 1.39
N VAL A 195 21.39 10.23 0.22
CA VAL A 195 21.10 9.08 -0.65
C VAL A 195 22.25 8.10 -0.68
N PHE A 196 21.92 6.82 -0.78
CA PHE A 196 22.85 5.70 -0.72
C PHE A 196 22.88 5.01 -2.08
N LEU A 197 24.03 5.07 -2.75
CA LEU A 197 24.27 4.42 -4.04
C LEU A 197 25.21 3.24 -3.84
N ARG A 198 24.83 2.05 -4.31
CA ARG A 198 25.62 0.82 -4.17
C ARG A 198 26.23 0.37 -5.49
N PHE A 199 27.52 0.11 -5.46
CA PHE A 199 28.21 -0.69 -6.48
C PHE A 199 28.32 -2.14 -6.03
N GLU A 200 27.83 -3.05 -6.87
CA GLU A 200 27.88 -4.50 -6.64
C GLU A 200 28.44 -5.25 -7.84
N GLY A 201 29.17 -6.34 -7.58
CA GLY A 201 29.56 -7.27 -8.63
C GLY A 201 28.39 -8.15 -9.07
N LYS A 202 28.26 -8.38 -10.38
CA LYS A 202 27.24 -9.27 -10.98
C LYS A 202 27.43 -10.77 -10.66
N GLN A 203 28.56 -11.15 -10.09
CA GLN A 203 28.87 -12.53 -9.72
C GLN A 203 29.99 -12.52 -8.68
N THR A 204 30.22 -13.67 -8.05
CA THR A 204 31.45 -13.93 -7.28
C THR A 204 32.66 -13.79 -8.20
N THR A 205 33.63 -12.97 -7.80
CA THR A 205 34.88 -12.72 -8.56
C THR A 205 36.05 -13.19 -7.72
N GLU A 206 37.22 -13.42 -8.31
CA GLU A 206 38.46 -13.63 -7.52
C GLU A 206 39.32 -12.36 -7.48
N ASN A 207 38.93 -11.35 -8.28
CA ASN A 207 39.64 -10.07 -8.40
C ASN A 207 38.71 -8.92 -7.97
N PRO A 208 39.14 -8.07 -7.01
CA PRO A 208 38.37 -6.90 -6.61
C PRO A 208 38.58 -5.74 -7.58
N PHE A 209 37.56 -4.91 -7.72
CA PHE A 209 37.74 -3.55 -8.21
C PHE A 209 37.61 -2.58 -7.03
N LYS A 210 38.37 -1.51 -7.06
CA LYS A 210 38.41 -0.48 -6.01
C LYS A 210 37.81 0.80 -6.53
N ILE A 211 36.98 1.42 -5.71
CA ILE A 211 36.42 2.75 -5.96
C ILE A 211 37.05 3.71 -4.95
N ALA A 212 37.44 4.90 -5.39
CA ALA A 212 37.83 5.97 -4.49
C ALA A 212 36.67 6.32 -3.55
N SER A 213 36.94 6.51 -2.26
CA SER A 213 35.93 6.98 -1.30
C SER A 213 35.97 8.50 -1.14
N GLY A 214 35.02 9.05 -0.40
CA GLY A 214 35.04 10.44 0.06
C GLY A 214 36.24 10.80 0.93
N ASP A 215 36.93 9.81 1.52
CA ASP A 215 38.15 10.00 2.33
C ASP A 215 39.45 9.89 1.51
N THR A 216 39.36 9.85 0.17
CA THR A 216 40.57 9.81 -0.66
C THR A 216 41.37 11.11 -0.57
N THR A 217 42.70 10.99 -0.55
CA THR A 217 43.64 12.12 -0.59
C THR A 217 44.45 12.19 -1.89
N LEU A 218 44.34 11.16 -2.73
CA LEU A 218 45.14 10.99 -3.94
C LEU A 218 44.29 10.87 -5.21
N GLN A 219 43.01 10.52 -5.08
CA GLN A 219 42.06 10.38 -6.17
C GLN A 219 41.02 11.51 -6.13
N THR A 220 40.16 11.54 -7.14
CA THR A 220 38.96 12.38 -7.08
C THR A 220 37.89 11.60 -6.32
N PRO A 221 37.31 12.15 -5.23
CA PRO A 221 36.19 11.50 -4.56
C PRO A 221 35.00 11.39 -5.53
N PRO A 222 34.13 10.38 -5.37
CA PRO A 222 32.94 10.26 -6.20
C PRO A 222 32.09 11.53 -6.23
N GLU A 223 31.62 11.91 -7.41
CA GLU A 223 30.82 13.11 -7.65
C GLU A 223 29.46 12.72 -8.27
N LEU A 224 28.38 13.15 -7.63
CA LEU A 224 27.04 13.09 -8.20
C LEU A 224 26.68 14.47 -8.76
N THR A 225 26.52 14.55 -10.08
CA THR A 225 26.05 15.75 -10.77
C THR A 225 24.57 15.63 -11.09
N ILE A 226 23.76 16.53 -10.57
CA ILE A 226 22.32 16.65 -10.82
C ILE A 226 22.10 17.81 -11.79
N VAL A 227 21.45 17.52 -12.92
CA VAL A 227 21.14 18.51 -13.96
C VAL A 227 19.69 18.94 -13.79
N LEU A 228 19.48 20.20 -13.44
CA LEU A 228 18.15 20.78 -13.24
C LEU A 228 17.62 21.36 -14.55
N GLY A 229 16.42 20.93 -14.92
CA GLY A 229 15.68 21.41 -16.09
C GLY A 229 14.93 22.71 -15.82
N PRO A 230 14.54 23.44 -16.87
CA PRO A 230 13.79 24.70 -16.77
C PRO A 230 12.32 24.51 -16.39
N ASP A 231 11.80 23.30 -16.54
CA ASP A 231 10.49 22.92 -16.03
C ASP A 231 10.56 22.92 -14.52
N GLY A 232 9.68 23.70 -13.88
CA GLY A 232 9.58 23.74 -12.43
C GLY A 232 9.37 22.32 -11.90
N TYR A 233 10.05 21.98 -10.81
CA TYR A 233 9.68 20.83 -10.00
C TYR A 233 8.31 21.13 -9.41
N VAL A 234 7.28 20.69 -10.13
CA VAL A 234 5.98 20.44 -9.55
C VAL A 234 6.16 19.07 -8.91
N ALA A 235 6.35 19.05 -7.59
CA ALA A 235 6.19 17.80 -6.84
C ALA A 235 4.91 17.15 -7.37
N PRO A 236 4.92 15.83 -7.67
CA PRO A 236 3.70 15.15 -8.04
C PRO A 236 2.62 15.56 -7.02
N PRO A 237 1.35 15.78 -7.45
CA PRO A 237 0.28 15.85 -6.47
C PRO A 237 0.49 14.67 -5.52
N PRO A 238 0.39 14.88 -4.19
CA PRO A 238 0.58 13.81 -3.21
C PRO A 238 -0.10 12.56 -3.76
N PRO A 239 0.57 11.38 -3.76
CA PRO A 239 -0.08 10.17 -4.25
C PRO A 239 -1.48 10.14 -3.66
N PRO A 240 -2.53 9.96 -4.50
CA PRO A 240 -3.89 9.98 -4.01
C PRO A 240 -3.93 9.10 -2.76
N PRO A 241 -4.55 9.59 -1.66
CA PRO A 241 -4.65 8.80 -0.44
C PRO A 241 -5.03 7.37 -0.81
N PRO A 242 -4.42 6.34 -0.20
CA PRO A 242 -4.81 4.96 -0.45
C PRO A 242 -6.34 4.87 -0.46
N PRO A 243 -6.95 4.17 -1.42
CA PRO A 243 -8.39 4.02 -1.44
C PRO A 243 -8.85 3.57 -0.06
N LEU A 244 -9.75 4.34 0.55
CA LEU A 244 -10.33 3.99 1.84
C LEU A 244 -10.86 2.54 1.76
N PRO A 245 -10.62 1.70 2.77
CA PRO A 245 -11.08 0.32 2.75
C PRO A 245 -12.60 0.27 2.56
N THR A 246 -13.07 -0.47 1.55
CA THR A 246 -14.51 -0.61 1.30
C THR A 246 -15.17 -1.65 2.21
N GLY A 247 -14.36 -2.46 2.88
CA GLY A 247 -14.80 -3.51 3.76
C GLY A 247 -13.65 -4.41 4.22
N PHE A 248 -13.96 -5.32 5.13
CA PHE A 248 -13.03 -6.28 5.70
C PHE A 248 -13.66 -7.67 5.75
N THR A 249 -12.83 -8.70 5.57
CA THR A 249 -13.21 -10.09 5.77
C THR A 249 -12.37 -10.64 6.92
N LEU A 250 -13.02 -10.87 8.06
CA LEU A 250 -12.38 -11.30 9.29
C LEU A 250 -12.62 -12.80 9.46
N VAL A 251 -11.55 -13.58 9.57
CA VAL A 251 -11.64 -15.02 9.86
C VAL A 251 -11.59 -15.20 11.37
N GLY A 252 -12.33 -16.20 11.89
CA GLY A 252 -12.32 -16.55 13.32
C GLY A 252 -10.91 -16.80 13.85
N SER A 253 -10.72 -16.62 15.16
CA SER A 253 -9.45 -16.83 15.86
C SER A 253 -9.24 -18.30 16.18
N THR A 254 -8.00 -18.78 16.16
CA THR A 254 -7.67 -20.14 16.64
C THR A 254 -7.95 -20.34 18.15
N THR A 255 -8.29 -19.28 18.86
CA THR A 255 -8.76 -19.29 20.26
C THR A 255 -10.25 -19.61 20.43
N ASP A 256 -11.00 -19.69 19.33
CA ASP A 256 -12.39 -20.16 19.30
C ASP A 256 -12.57 -21.42 20.15
N THR A 257 -13.60 -21.44 20.98
CA THR A 257 -13.85 -22.54 21.91
C THR A 257 -15.31 -22.57 22.32
N PHE A 258 -15.75 -23.66 22.94
CA PHE A 258 -17.04 -23.70 23.61
C PHE A 258 -16.84 -23.71 25.12
N ILE A 259 -17.84 -23.20 25.83
CA ILE A 259 -17.84 -23.09 27.28
C ILE A 259 -18.97 -23.96 27.81
N GLY A 260 -18.64 -24.80 28.79
CA GLY A 260 -19.59 -25.68 29.44
C GLY A 260 -19.46 -25.62 30.96
N LEU A 261 -20.27 -26.39 31.66
CA LEU A 261 -20.17 -26.54 33.11
C LEU A 261 -19.30 -27.75 33.47
N ASP A 262 -18.41 -27.57 34.45
CA ASP A 262 -17.69 -28.68 35.08
C ASP A 262 -18.59 -29.49 36.03
N ALA A 263 -18.05 -30.56 36.62
CA ALA A 263 -18.79 -31.40 37.56
C ALA A 263 -19.25 -30.67 38.83
N ALA A 264 -18.70 -29.48 39.12
CA ALA A 264 -19.10 -28.63 40.23
C ALA A 264 -20.12 -27.53 39.80
N GLY A 265 -20.51 -27.48 38.52
CA GLY A 265 -21.41 -26.48 37.98
C GLY A 265 -20.74 -25.13 37.69
N THR A 266 -19.42 -25.10 37.57
CA THR A 266 -18.65 -23.88 37.24
C THR A 266 -18.44 -23.80 35.74
N ALA A 267 -18.63 -22.62 35.15
CA ALA A 267 -18.35 -22.40 33.73
C ALA A 267 -16.85 -22.49 33.45
N VAL A 268 -16.45 -23.26 32.44
CA VAL A 268 -15.06 -23.43 32.03
C VAL A 268 -14.96 -23.52 30.51
N PRO A 269 -14.08 -22.74 29.86
CA PRO A 269 -13.78 -22.93 28.44
C PRO A 269 -13.12 -24.29 28.20
N TYR A 270 -13.59 -25.05 27.22
CA TYR A 270 -13.15 -26.41 26.95
C TYR A 270 -12.47 -26.57 25.59
N TRP A 271 -11.29 -27.21 25.61
CA TRP A 271 -10.62 -27.71 24.42
C TRP A 271 -10.42 -26.62 23.33
N VAL A 272 -9.65 -25.58 23.64
CA VAL A 272 -9.16 -24.62 22.63
C VAL A 272 -8.39 -25.39 21.53
N GLY A 273 -8.55 -24.99 20.27
CA GLY A 273 -7.88 -25.64 19.14
C GLY A 273 -8.66 -26.79 18.49
N GLN A 274 -9.91 -27.04 18.89
CA GLN A 274 -10.77 -28.04 18.25
C GLN A 274 -11.31 -27.51 16.91
N GLN A 275 -11.45 -28.38 15.91
CA GLN A 275 -12.05 -28.04 14.60
C GLN A 275 -13.55 -27.71 14.69
N GLU A 276 -14.19 -28.16 15.76
CA GLU A 276 -15.65 -28.13 15.96
C GLU A 276 -15.97 -27.74 17.41
N LEU A 277 -16.94 -26.85 17.57
CA LEU A 277 -17.37 -26.31 18.86
C LEU A 277 -18.77 -26.81 19.18
N ASN A 278 -18.95 -27.41 20.36
CA ASN A 278 -20.25 -27.93 20.77
C ASN A 278 -21.17 -26.81 21.27
N VAL A 279 -22.41 -26.82 20.81
CA VAL A 279 -23.49 -25.94 21.29
C VAL A 279 -24.67 -26.80 21.74
N GLY A 280 -25.25 -26.46 22.88
CA GLY A 280 -26.34 -27.24 23.49
C GLY A 280 -25.83 -28.43 24.31
N HIS A 281 -26.60 -29.51 24.35
CA HIS A 281 -26.33 -30.64 25.23
C HIS A 281 -25.33 -31.61 24.60
N ASP A 282 -24.12 -31.70 25.14
CA ASP A 282 -23.27 -32.86 24.86
C ASP A 282 -23.62 -34.03 25.80
N ASN A 283 -23.33 -35.24 25.33
CA ASN A 283 -23.62 -36.54 25.91
C ASN A 283 -23.75 -36.58 27.46
N ALA A 284 -24.88 -37.11 27.95
CA ALA A 284 -25.27 -37.18 29.37
C ALA A 284 -24.30 -37.93 30.32
N ALA A 285 -23.22 -38.53 29.82
CA ALA A 285 -22.26 -39.28 30.62
C ALA A 285 -21.21 -38.41 31.34
N ASN A 286 -21.05 -37.14 30.95
CA ASN A 286 -19.90 -36.32 31.33
C ASN A 286 -20.27 -34.86 31.65
N SER A 287 -21.26 -34.59 32.51
CA SER A 287 -21.56 -33.29 33.18
C SER A 287 -21.63 -31.98 32.34
N GLN A 288 -21.39 -32.03 31.03
CA GLN A 288 -21.22 -30.90 30.10
C GLN A 288 -22.49 -30.64 29.27
N SER A 289 -23.63 -30.89 29.90
CA SER A 289 -24.97 -30.89 29.32
C SER A 289 -25.52 -29.52 28.89
N ASN A 290 -24.71 -28.46 28.90
CA ASN A 290 -25.12 -27.07 28.73
C ASN A 290 -23.94 -26.23 28.20
N ASN A 291 -23.70 -26.33 26.89
CA ASN A 291 -22.58 -25.67 26.21
C ASN A 291 -23.04 -24.49 25.35
N CYS A 292 -22.21 -23.46 25.27
CA CYS A 292 -22.29 -22.39 24.26
C CYS A 292 -20.97 -22.29 23.51
N ALA A 293 -21.01 -22.06 22.20
CA ALA A 293 -19.80 -21.78 21.41
C ALA A 293 -19.52 -20.29 21.42
N VAL A 294 -18.24 -19.92 21.44
CA VAL A 294 -17.77 -18.54 21.33
C VAL A 294 -16.77 -18.46 20.18
N LEU A 295 -17.12 -17.64 19.19
CA LEU A 295 -16.25 -17.26 18.08
C LEU A 295 -15.64 -15.89 18.35
N VAL A 296 -14.37 -15.74 18.00
CA VAL A 296 -13.58 -14.55 18.29
C VAL A 296 -13.05 -13.96 16.99
N PHE A 297 -13.25 -12.66 16.78
CA PHE A 297 -12.79 -11.96 15.57
C PHE A 297 -11.93 -10.76 15.95
N GLU A 298 -10.78 -10.60 15.30
CA GLU A 298 -9.92 -9.43 15.46
C GLU A 298 -10.50 -8.24 14.69
N LEU A 299 -10.58 -7.09 15.34
CA LEU A 299 -11.13 -5.86 14.78
C LEU A 299 -10.08 -5.15 13.90
N PRO A 300 -10.45 -4.72 12.68
CA PRO A 300 -9.57 -3.96 11.80
C PRO A 300 -9.47 -2.48 12.20
N ASP A 301 -8.58 -1.73 11.56
CA ASP A 301 -8.64 -0.26 11.60
C ASP A 301 -9.70 0.23 10.62
N LEU A 302 -10.73 0.92 11.13
CA LEU A 302 -11.81 1.47 10.29
C LEU A 302 -11.44 2.81 9.63
N GLU A 303 -10.30 3.39 9.98
CA GLU A 303 -9.87 4.72 9.51
C GLU A 303 -10.92 5.83 9.75
N GLY A 304 -11.77 5.64 10.77
CA GLY A 304 -12.85 6.56 11.11
C GLY A 304 -14.10 6.47 10.21
N ILE A 305 -14.17 5.48 9.32
CA ILE A 305 -15.34 5.22 8.46
C ILE A 305 -16.38 4.39 9.22
N ALA A 306 -17.65 4.74 9.08
CA ALA A 306 -18.74 3.98 9.68
C ALA A 306 -18.92 2.61 9.00
N ILE A 307 -19.38 1.61 9.74
CA ILE A 307 -19.77 0.31 9.18
C ILE A 307 -21.17 0.47 8.58
N SER A 308 -21.35 0.14 7.29
CA SER A 308 -22.64 0.19 6.59
C SER A 308 -23.38 -1.15 6.69
N ASN A 309 -22.65 -2.25 6.71
CA ASN A 309 -23.20 -3.60 6.76
C ASN A 309 -22.24 -4.55 7.48
N ALA A 310 -22.80 -5.62 8.05
CA ALA A 310 -22.02 -6.70 8.65
C ALA A 310 -22.73 -8.04 8.39
N ASN A 311 -21.98 -9.07 8.00
CA ASN A 311 -22.51 -10.42 7.82
C ASN A 311 -21.63 -11.44 8.52
N LEU A 312 -22.23 -12.36 9.26
CA LEU A 312 -21.56 -13.50 9.85
C LEU A 312 -21.95 -14.77 9.08
N ASP A 313 -20.96 -15.42 8.45
CA ASP A 313 -21.09 -16.75 7.84
C ASP A 313 -20.42 -17.79 8.75
N ILE A 314 -21.17 -18.84 9.09
CA ILE A 314 -20.68 -19.98 9.85
C ILE A 314 -21.09 -21.29 9.18
N SER A 315 -20.28 -22.32 9.39
CA SER A 315 -20.61 -23.69 9.02
C SER A 315 -21.08 -24.49 10.21
N MET A 316 -22.29 -25.07 10.13
CA MET A 316 -22.90 -25.85 11.20
C MET A 316 -23.32 -27.25 10.76
N LYS A 317 -23.30 -28.20 11.70
CA LYS A 317 -23.82 -29.57 11.50
C LYS A 317 -24.41 -30.15 12.78
N VAL A 318 -25.13 -31.27 12.65
CA VAL A 318 -25.60 -32.09 13.78
C VAL A 318 -24.61 -33.22 14.08
N SER A 319 -24.21 -33.37 15.35
CA SER A 319 -23.06 -34.19 15.77
C SER A 319 -23.26 -35.72 15.72
N PHE A 320 -24.47 -36.24 15.99
CA PHE A 320 -24.72 -37.70 16.04
C PHE A 320 -26.09 -38.11 15.44
N PRO A 321 -26.19 -39.29 14.79
CA PRO A 321 -27.47 -39.81 14.28
C PRO A 321 -28.38 -40.19 15.46
N GLY A 322 -29.62 -39.67 15.47
CA GLY A 322 -30.63 -40.03 16.48
C GLY A 322 -30.62 -39.19 17.77
N ALA A 323 -29.82 -38.12 17.85
CA ALA A 323 -29.74 -37.21 18.99
C ALA A 323 -30.92 -36.21 19.10
N ALA A 324 -32.07 -36.59 18.58
CA ALA A 324 -33.11 -35.72 18.03
C ALA A 324 -34.37 -35.68 18.91
N ASN A 325 -34.50 -34.65 19.76
CA ASN A 325 -35.80 -34.07 20.10
C ASN A 325 -35.80 -32.65 19.53
N TRP A 326 -36.86 -32.38 18.77
CA TRP A 326 -37.07 -31.26 17.87
C TRP A 326 -38.33 -30.52 18.30
N PRO A 327 -38.44 -29.20 18.08
CA PRO A 327 -37.49 -28.30 17.40
C PRO A 327 -36.26 -27.94 18.27
N ALA A 328 -35.22 -27.39 17.64
CA ALA A 328 -34.12 -26.75 18.36
C ALA A 328 -33.67 -25.53 17.58
N SER A 329 -33.36 -24.47 18.31
CA SER A 329 -32.97 -23.18 17.75
C SER A 329 -31.72 -22.68 18.43
N ILE A 330 -30.94 -21.92 17.67
CA ILE A 330 -29.71 -21.29 18.14
C ILE A 330 -29.82 -19.80 17.90
N ASP A 331 -29.49 -19.05 18.94
CA ASP A 331 -29.41 -17.61 18.97
C ASP A 331 -27.95 -17.14 18.85
N LEU A 332 -27.77 -15.95 18.29
CA LEU A 332 -26.50 -15.24 18.20
C LEU A 332 -26.49 -14.05 19.18
N TYR A 333 -25.44 -13.99 20.01
CA TYR A 333 -25.21 -12.90 20.97
C TYR A 333 -23.85 -12.24 20.76
N GLY A 334 -23.79 -10.93 20.93
CA GLY A 334 -22.55 -10.16 21.06
C GLY A 334 -22.20 -9.98 22.54
N VAL A 335 -21.06 -10.49 22.99
CA VAL A 335 -20.75 -10.61 24.42
C VAL A 335 -19.93 -9.44 24.95
N ARG A 336 -18.76 -9.21 24.37
CA ARG A 336 -17.80 -8.17 24.76
C ARG A 336 -16.77 -7.91 23.65
N TYR A 337 -15.94 -6.89 23.84
CA TYR A 337 -14.64 -6.78 23.20
C TYR A 337 -13.50 -6.83 24.24
N ASP A 338 -12.28 -7.14 23.81
CA ASP A 338 -11.08 -7.14 24.65
C ASP A 338 -9.79 -7.10 23.82
N SER A 339 -8.73 -6.52 24.38
CA SER A 339 -7.36 -6.58 23.83
C SER A 339 -6.76 -7.98 23.74
N SER A 340 -7.36 -8.98 24.40
CA SER A 340 -6.95 -10.38 24.33
C SER A 340 -8.04 -11.23 23.67
N ALA A 341 -7.64 -12.09 22.73
CA ALA A 341 -8.51 -13.11 22.12
C ALA A 341 -8.97 -14.24 23.07
N THR A 342 -8.56 -14.21 24.34
CA THR A 342 -8.85 -15.31 25.28
C THR A 342 -10.34 -15.36 25.61
N VAL A 343 -10.99 -16.51 25.36
CA VAL A 343 -12.34 -16.80 25.83
C VAL A 343 -12.34 -17.09 27.33
N LEU A 344 -13.23 -16.43 28.06
CA LEU A 344 -13.29 -16.46 29.52
C LEU A 344 -14.50 -17.25 30.02
N ALA A 345 -14.40 -17.80 31.22
CA ALA A 345 -15.55 -18.42 31.91
C ALA A 345 -16.73 -17.44 32.07
N SER A 346 -16.45 -16.13 32.15
CA SER A 346 -17.48 -15.10 32.18
C SER A 346 -18.29 -15.00 30.90
N ASP A 347 -17.78 -15.45 29.75
CA ASP A 347 -18.48 -15.37 28.45
C ASP A 347 -19.65 -16.37 28.35
N TYR A 348 -19.71 -17.30 29.29
CA TYR A 348 -20.76 -18.30 29.39
C TYR A 348 -22.13 -17.71 29.74
N ALA A 349 -23.16 -18.19 29.02
CA ALA A 349 -24.53 -18.14 29.50
C ALA A 349 -25.17 -19.53 29.38
N PRO A 350 -26.05 -19.90 30.33
CA PRO A 350 -26.78 -21.14 30.25
C PRO A 350 -27.71 -21.15 29.03
N VAL A 351 -28.02 -22.35 28.55
CA VAL A 351 -29.10 -22.62 27.58
C VAL A 351 -30.42 -22.00 28.04
N GLY A 352 -31.20 -21.48 27.08
CA GLY A 352 -32.42 -20.73 27.33
C GLY A 352 -32.30 -19.27 26.94
N ASN A 353 -33.45 -18.64 26.63
CA ASN A 353 -33.56 -17.20 26.33
C ASN A 353 -33.29 -16.29 27.55
N ASN A 354 -32.66 -16.83 28.60
CA ASN A 354 -32.43 -16.11 29.83
C ASN A 354 -31.20 -15.22 29.67
N VAL A 355 -31.44 -13.92 29.85
CA VAL A 355 -30.54 -12.77 29.74
C VAL A 355 -29.21 -13.01 30.47
N GLY A 356 -28.31 -13.73 29.83
CA GLY A 356 -26.92 -13.88 30.27
C GLY A 356 -26.15 -12.60 30.02
N ASN A 357 -24.82 -12.66 30.13
CA ASN A 357 -24.00 -11.59 29.62
C ASN A 357 -24.07 -11.57 28.08
N GLY A 358 -24.27 -10.39 27.49
CA GLY A 358 -24.31 -10.19 26.05
C GLY A 358 -25.62 -9.60 25.53
N THR A 359 -25.56 -9.09 24.30
CA THR A 359 -26.66 -8.49 23.56
C THR A 359 -27.17 -9.50 22.54
N LEU A 360 -28.47 -9.79 22.52
CA LEU A 360 -29.07 -10.62 21.47
C LEU A 360 -28.94 -9.89 20.12
N LEU A 361 -28.24 -10.51 19.17
CA LEU A 361 -28.04 -9.97 17.82
C LEU A 361 -29.03 -10.58 16.84
N GLN A 362 -29.24 -11.89 16.94
CA GLN A 362 -30.23 -12.58 16.13
C GLN A 362 -30.85 -13.74 16.91
N ASP A 363 -32.16 -13.68 17.05
CA ASP A 363 -33.00 -14.78 17.50
C ASP A 363 -33.08 -15.83 16.38
N ASN A 364 -32.91 -17.11 16.72
CA ASN A 364 -33.03 -18.20 15.76
C ASN A 364 -32.10 -18.07 14.52
N VAL A 365 -30.80 -17.74 14.70
CA VAL A 365 -29.81 -17.70 13.61
C VAL A 365 -29.69 -19.02 12.87
N ALA A 366 -29.83 -20.12 13.61
CA ALA A 366 -30.07 -21.43 13.05
C ALA A 366 -31.33 -22.01 13.69
N SER A 367 -32.21 -22.60 12.90
CA SER A 367 -33.36 -23.32 13.40
C SER A 367 -33.53 -24.64 12.66
N LEU A 368 -33.99 -25.62 13.41
CA LEU A 368 -34.18 -26.98 12.96
C LEU A 368 -35.64 -27.32 13.23
N THR A 369 -36.43 -27.34 12.16
CA THR A 369 -37.89 -27.57 12.24
C THR A 369 -38.26 -29.04 12.05
N ASP A 370 -37.42 -29.82 11.34
CA ASP A 370 -37.54 -31.27 11.23
C ASP A 370 -36.19 -32.01 11.09
N ASN A 371 -36.18 -33.32 11.42
CA ASN A 371 -34.99 -34.18 11.41
C ASN A 371 -34.14 -34.20 10.12
N ASN A 372 -34.59 -33.58 9.02
CA ASN A 372 -33.92 -33.57 7.73
C ASN A 372 -33.36 -32.18 7.35
N ASP A 373 -33.65 -31.12 8.10
CA ASP A 373 -33.24 -29.74 7.77
C ASP A 373 -31.70 -29.57 7.74
N LEU A 374 -30.96 -30.35 8.54
CA LEU A 374 -29.50 -30.46 8.44
C LEU A 374 -29.08 -31.93 8.32
N THR A 375 -28.27 -32.23 7.31
CA THR A 375 -27.81 -33.61 7.09
C THR A 375 -26.72 -33.96 8.10
N TYR A 376 -26.86 -35.11 8.76
CA TYR A 376 -25.85 -35.65 9.65
C TYR A 376 -24.46 -35.67 8.98
N ALA A 377 -23.45 -35.19 9.72
CA ALA A 377 -22.05 -35.12 9.28
C ALA A 377 -21.77 -34.26 8.03
N ALA A 378 -22.75 -33.51 7.51
CA ALA A 378 -22.55 -32.52 6.46
C ALA A 378 -22.72 -31.11 7.02
N TYR A 379 -21.80 -30.22 6.66
CA TYR A 379 -21.89 -28.82 7.03
C TYR A 379 -22.92 -28.08 6.17
N THR A 380 -23.63 -27.16 6.78
CA THR A 380 -24.48 -26.18 6.13
C THR A 380 -23.99 -24.80 6.51
N HIS A 381 -23.84 -23.93 5.51
CA HIS A 381 -23.52 -22.53 5.70
C HIS A 381 -24.74 -21.77 6.19
N ILE A 382 -24.54 -20.92 7.17
CA ILE A 382 -25.57 -20.12 7.81
C ILE A 382 -25.06 -18.69 7.88
N ASP A 383 -25.78 -17.80 7.22
CA ASP A 383 -25.56 -16.37 7.26
C ASP A 383 -26.43 -15.70 8.33
N SER A 384 -25.95 -14.59 8.88
CA SER A 384 -26.83 -13.66 9.58
C SER A 384 -27.93 -13.12 8.65
N SER A 385 -29.14 -13.00 9.17
CA SER A 385 -30.27 -12.40 8.46
C SER A 385 -30.10 -10.89 8.35
N ALA A 386 -30.89 -10.22 7.52
CA ALA A 386 -30.88 -8.75 7.43
C ALA A 386 -31.10 -8.05 8.80
N ILE A 387 -31.87 -8.65 9.71
CA ILE A 387 -32.06 -8.12 11.07
C ILE A 387 -30.79 -8.33 11.91
N GLY A 388 -30.19 -9.52 11.84
CA GLY A 388 -28.94 -9.84 12.53
C GLY A 388 -27.76 -9.02 12.03
N SER A 389 -27.65 -8.80 10.72
CA SER A 389 -26.68 -7.91 10.10
C SER A 389 -26.79 -6.48 10.64
N ALA A 390 -28.01 -5.92 10.69
CA ALA A 390 -28.22 -4.59 11.26
C ALA A 390 -27.87 -4.53 12.77
N ALA A 391 -28.18 -5.60 13.52
CA ALA A 391 -27.80 -5.69 14.93
C ALA A 391 -26.29 -5.85 15.12
N LEU A 392 -25.61 -6.60 14.25
CA LEU A 392 -24.14 -6.73 14.21
C LEU A 392 -23.47 -5.38 13.94
N VAL A 393 -23.92 -4.63 12.94
CA VAL A 393 -23.44 -3.25 12.68
C VAL A 393 -23.56 -2.43 13.95
N SER A 394 -24.78 -2.33 14.51
CA SER A 394 -25.01 -1.52 15.70
C SER A 394 -24.16 -1.96 16.90
N TRP A 395 -23.99 -3.27 17.10
CA TRP A 395 -23.25 -3.80 18.24
C TRP A 395 -21.73 -3.61 18.09
N ILE A 396 -21.18 -3.87 16.91
CA ILE A 396 -19.74 -3.69 16.64
C ILE A 396 -19.37 -2.21 16.71
N THR A 397 -20.18 -1.32 16.10
CA THR A 397 -19.99 0.14 16.22
C THR A 397 -19.97 0.57 17.68
N ALA A 398 -20.88 0.03 18.51
CA ALA A 398 -20.89 0.33 19.95
C ALA A 398 -19.62 -0.14 20.68
N GLN A 399 -18.89 -1.15 20.18
CA GLN A 399 -17.61 -1.56 20.75
C GLN A 399 -16.51 -0.53 20.44
N TYR A 400 -16.44 -0.03 19.20
CA TYR A 400 -15.55 1.08 18.83
C TYR A 400 -15.86 2.35 19.62
N ASP A 401 -17.14 2.70 19.78
CA ASP A 401 -17.57 3.85 20.59
C ASP A 401 -17.19 3.69 22.08
N ALA A 402 -17.12 2.46 22.58
CA ALA A 402 -16.66 2.15 23.93
C ALA A 402 -15.13 2.21 24.08
N GLY A 403 -14.39 2.36 22.97
CA GLY A 403 -12.93 2.52 22.93
C GLY A 403 -12.18 1.30 22.42
N ALA A 404 -12.84 0.35 21.76
CA ALA A 404 -12.14 -0.70 21.01
C ALA A 404 -11.31 -0.08 19.87
N VAL A 405 -10.12 -0.63 19.64
CA VAL A 405 -9.20 -0.20 18.58
C VAL A 405 -8.79 -1.39 17.70
N ALA A 406 -8.13 -1.10 16.57
CA ALA A 406 -7.58 -2.14 15.71
C ALA A 406 -6.68 -3.11 16.50
N GLY A 407 -6.86 -4.42 16.28
CA GLY A 407 -6.18 -5.48 17.02
C GLY A 407 -6.88 -5.93 18.31
N ASP A 408 -7.92 -5.22 18.77
CA ASP A 408 -8.83 -5.76 19.79
C ASP A 408 -9.72 -6.85 19.19
N TYR A 409 -10.35 -7.66 20.05
CA TYR A 409 -11.15 -8.81 19.64
C TYR A 409 -12.60 -8.66 20.08
N VAL A 410 -13.55 -9.05 19.24
CA VAL A 410 -14.97 -9.18 19.59
C VAL A 410 -15.37 -10.63 19.76
N PHE A 411 -16.28 -10.88 20.71
CA PHE A 411 -16.70 -12.22 21.12
C PHE A 411 -18.17 -12.43 20.79
N LEU A 412 -18.45 -13.35 19.86
CA LEU A 412 -19.79 -13.73 19.43
C LEU A 412 -20.13 -15.11 19.99
N ARG A 413 -21.27 -15.23 20.69
CA ARG A 413 -21.69 -16.45 21.36
C ARG A 413 -22.95 -17.04 20.74
N PHE A 414 -22.95 -18.36 20.63
CA PHE A 414 -24.08 -19.17 20.17
C PHE A 414 -24.66 -19.99 21.30
N ASN A 415 -25.96 -19.83 21.54
CA ASN A 415 -26.71 -20.52 22.59
C ASN A 415 -27.94 -21.19 21.99
N THR A 416 -28.37 -22.32 22.53
CA THR A 416 -29.68 -22.87 22.17
C THR A 416 -30.80 -22.26 23.01
N ASP A 417 -31.98 -22.10 22.41
CA ASP A 417 -33.21 -21.64 23.07
C ASP A 417 -33.69 -22.61 24.15
N GLU A 418 -33.42 -23.90 23.96
CA GLU A 418 -33.75 -24.96 24.90
C GLU A 418 -32.71 -26.07 24.89
N LEU A 419 -32.76 -26.92 25.91
CA LEU A 419 -31.88 -28.08 26.00
C LEU A 419 -32.31 -29.10 24.96
N SER A 420 -31.54 -29.20 23.88
CA SER A 420 -31.65 -30.29 22.90
C SER A 420 -31.12 -31.61 23.50
N THR A 421 -31.47 -32.76 22.93
CA THR A 421 -30.90 -34.06 23.31
C THR A 421 -29.60 -34.41 22.56
N GLY A 422 -28.97 -33.43 21.92
CA GLY A 422 -27.77 -33.60 21.10
C GLY A 422 -27.06 -32.30 20.79
N PRO A 423 -25.71 -32.30 20.69
CA PRO A 423 -24.97 -31.09 20.46
C PRO A 423 -25.00 -30.74 18.98
N TRP A 424 -25.20 -29.45 18.71
CA TRP A 424 -24.85 -28.85 17.44
C TRP A 424 -23.36 -28.59 17.42
N GLN A 425 -22.77 -28.60 16.24
CA GLN A 425 -21.37 -28.29 16.08
C GLN A 425 -21.20 -27.15 15.07
N ILE A 426 -20.45 -26.14 15.51
CA ILE A 426 -20.00 -25.04 14.66
C ILE A 426 -18.54 -25.31 14.29
N ALA A 427 -18.18 -25.22 13.01
CA ALA A 427 -16.78 -25.26 12.61
C ALA A 427 -16.02 -24.06 13.20
N SER A 428 -14.81 -24.27 13.70
CA SER A 428 -13.97 -23.20 14.25
C SER A 428 -12.89 -22.76 13.25
N ALA A 429 -12.16 -21.72 13.60
CA ALA A 429 -10.94 -21.32 12.89
C ALA A 429 -9.84 -22.40 12.82
N ASN A 430 -9.91 -23.45 13.64
CA ASN A 430 -8.95 -24.56 13.63
C ASN A 430 -9.36 -25.68 12.68
N ASN A 431 -10.47 -25.55 11.95
CA ASN A 431 -10.88 -26.54 10.97
C ASN A 431 -9.84 -26.66 9.84
N THR A 432 -9.54 -27.89 9.42
CA THR A 432 -8.56 -28.12 8.35
C THR A 432 -9.12 -27.80 6.96
N ASP A 433 -10.45 -27.75 6.81
CA ASP A 433 -11.10 -27.25 5.59
C ASP A 433 -11.35 -25.75 5.73
N THR A 434 -10.58 -24.98 4.98
CA THR A 434 -10.64 -23.52 4.96
C THR A 434 -11.99 -22.96 4.48
N ASN A 435 -12.81 -23.76 3.79
CA ASN A 435 -14.14 -23.31 3.37
C ASN A 435 -15.15 -23.32 4.52
N LEU A 436 -14.83 -23.95 5.66
CA LEU A 436 -15.72 -24.07 6.79
C LEU A 436 -15.42 -23.06 7.91
N LEU A 437 -14.39 -22.24 7.74
CA LEU A 437 -13.96 -21.30 8.77
C LEU A 437 -15.05 -20.23 8.97
N PRO A 438 -15.33 -19.82 10.21
CA PRO A 438 -16.20 -18.69 10.46
C PRO A 438 -15.64 -17.40 9.85
N VAL A 439 -16.51 -16.64 9.19
CA VAL A 439 -16.16 -15.37 8.55
C VAL A 439 -17.13 -14.27 8.98
N LEU A 440 -16.59 -13.17 9.50
CA LEU A 440 -17.30 -11.93 9.73
C LEU A 440 -16.89 -10.91 8.66
N THR A 441 -17.80 -10.57 7.77
CA THR A 441 -17.61 -9.53 6.76
C THR A 441 -18.16 -8.21 7.27
N LEU A 442 -17.36 -7.15 7.16
CA LEU A 442 -17.77 -5.77 7.42
C LEU A 442 -17.72 -5.00 6.11
N GLU A 443 -18.75 -4.25 5.78
CA GLU A 443 -18.74 -3.27 4.69
C GLU A 443 -18.75 -1.88 5.32
N LEU A 444 -17.98 -0.96 4.75
CA LEU A 444 -17.90 0.40 5.27
C LEU A 444 -18.80 1.34 4.46
N ASP A 445 -19.38 2.32 5.14
CA ASP A 445 -20.05 3.47 4.52
C ASP A 445 -18.97 4.44 4.04
N VAL A 446 -18.14 3.97 3.11
CA VAL A 446 -17.14 4.83 2.48
C VAL A 446 -17.92 5.90 1.73
N PRO A 447 -17.80 7.18 2.10
CA PRO A 447 -18.30 8.25 1.26
C PRO A 447 -17.58 8.08 -0.06
N VAL A 448 -18.33 7.79 -1.12
CA VAL A 448 -17.73 7.58 -2.44
C VAL A 448 -17.01 8.88 -2.80
N ALA A 449 -15.68 8.92 -2.70
CA ALA A 449 -14.88 9.99 -3.29
C ALA A 449 -14.61 9.54 -4.74
N ASP A 450 -15.53 9.79 -5.69
CA ASP A 450 -15.86 11.05 -6.38
C ASP A 450 -14.76 11.40 -7.36
N SER A 451 -14.96 10.91 -8.58
CA SER A 451 -14.10 11.02 -9.75
C SER A 451 -13.41 12.39 -9.87
N GLU A 452 -12.14 12.39 -10.25
CA GLU A 452 -11.35 13.61 -10.42
C GLU A 452 -10.95 13.82 -11.89
N PHE A 453 -10.88 15.08 -12.31
CA PHE A 453 -10.26 15.41 -13.59
C PHE A 453 -8.74 15.47 -13.43
N VAL A 454 -8.06 14.61 -14.19
CA VAL A 454 -6.60 14.51 -14.25
C VAL A 454 -6.03 15.58 -15.19
N SER A 455 -6.67 15.81 -16.34
CA SER A 455 -6.26 16.86 -17.26
C SER A 455 -7.40 17.37 -18.15
N VAL A 456 -7.21 18.58 -18.69
CA VAL A 456 -8.12 19.20 -19.66
C VAL A 456 -7.30 19.73 -20.84
N GLU A 457 -7.59 19.24 -22.03
CA GLU A 457 -6.83 19.53 -23.24
C GLU A 457 -7.72 20.06 -24.35
N GLN A 458 -7.30 21.11 -25.05
CA GLN A 458 -7.98 21.57 -26.26
C GLN A 458 -7.51 20.77 -27.47
N VAL A 459 -8.42 20.02 -28.08
CA VAL A 459 -8.11 19.13 -29.21
C VAL A 459 -8.34 19.83 -30.56
N SER A 460 -9.31 20.74 -30.61
CA SER A 460 -9.60 21.54 -31.81
C SER A 460 -10.29 22.87 -31.44
N ALA A 461 -10.53 23.70 -32.45
CA ALA A 461 -11.36 24.91 -32.33
C ALA A 461 -12.84 24.52 -32.16
N GLY A 462 -13.18 23.93 -31.02
CA GLY A 462 -14.54 23.46 -30.77
C GLY A 462 -14.65 22.32 -29.76
N VAL A 463 -13.57 21.61 -29.44
CA VAL A 463 -13.63 20.40 -28.61
C VAL A 463 -12.57 20.41 -27.51
N LEU A 464 -13.00 20.11 -26.28
CA LEU A 464 -12.14 19.78 -25.15
C LEU A 464 -12.11 18.26 -24.94
N LYS A 465 -10.96 17.76 -24.54
CA LYS A 465 -10.76 16.43 -23.99
C LYS A 465 -10.59 16.57 -22.49
N LEU A 466 -11.39 15.82 -21.74
CA LEU A 466 -11.34 15.74 -20.28
C LEU A 466 -10.82 14.35 -19.94
N VAL A 467 -9.65 14.28 -19.30
CA VAL A 467 -9.10 13.04 -18.76
C VAL A 467 -9.47 12.98 -17.28
N PHE A 468 -10.01 11.86 -16.84
CA PHE A 468 -10.48 11.68 -15.46
C PHE A 468 -10.11 10.30 -14.91
N SER A 469 -9.96 10.26 -13.60
CA SER A 469 -9.90 9.04 -12.80
C SER A 469 -11.25 8.85 -12.11
N ALA A 470 -11.81 7.65 -12.18
CA ALA A 470 -13.08 7.33 -11.54
C ALA A 470 -13.07 5.89 -11.04
N SER A 471 -13.72 5.67 -9.91
CA SER A 471 -14.03 4.32 -9.45
C SER A 471 -15.11 3.70 -10.34
N GLU A 472 -14.89 2.43 -10.71
CA GLU A 472 -15.89 1.62 -11.40
C GLU A 472 -17.13 1.36 -10.50
N PRO A 473 -18.32 1.14 -11.07
CA PRO A 473 -18.59 1.05 -12.49
C PRO A 473 -18.80 2.42 -13.15
N LEU A 474 -18.16 2.68 -14.29
CA LEU A 474 -18.35 3.93 -15.06
C LEU A 474 -19.78 4.16 -15.54
N SER A 475 -20.57 3.09 -15.66
CA SER A 475 -22.00 3.15 -15.98
C SER A 475 -22.84 3.85 -14.90
N ALA A 476 -22.32 3.99 -13.68
CA ALA A 476 -22.95 4.75 -12.60
C ALA A 476 -22.61 6.25 -12.65
N ARG A 477 -21.67 6.68 -13.51
CA ARG A 477 -21.11 8.03 -13.52
C ARG A 477 -21.59 8.86 -14.70
N LYS A 478 -21.77 10.15 -14.52
CA LYS A 478 -22.20 11.09 -15.58
C LYS A 478 -21.38 12.37 -15.57
N LEU A 479 -21.14 12.90 -16.76
CA LEU A 479 -20.58 14.23 -16.91
C LEU A 479 -21.65 15.29 -16.66
N VAL A 480 -21.34 16.23 -15.76
CA VAL A 480 -22.19 17.39 -15.48
C VAL A 480 -21.45 18.71 -15.73
N GLY A 481 -22.21 19.78 -15.94
CA GLY A 481 -21.67 21.12 -16.19
C GLY A 481 -22.51 22.23 -15.56
N SER A 482 -21.83 23.30 -15.17
CA SER A 482 -22.45 24.51 -14.63
C SER A 482 -21.77 25.78 -15.16
N ASP A 483 -22.53 26.85 -15.32
CA ASP A 483 -21.98 28.19 -15.59
C ASP A 483 -21.69 28.99 -14.31
N ASP A 484 -22.14 28.49 -13.16
CA ASP A 484 -22.07 29.19 -11.89
C ASP A 484 -21.95 28.21 -10.71
N LEU A 485 -20.74 28.14 -10.15
CA LEU A 485 -20.43 27.34 -8.97
C LEU A 485 -21.21 27.73 -7.72
N THR A 486 -21.80 28.93 -7.67
CA THR A 486 -22.57 29.41 -6.50
C THR A 486 -24.04 29.01 -6.53
N SER A 487 -24.56 28.64 -7.70
CA SER A 487 -25.96 28.25 -7.87
C SER A 487 -26.27 26.86 -7.34
N GLY A 488 -25.26 25.99 -7.25
CA GLY A 488 -25.41 24.56 -6.95
C GLY A 488 -26.15 23.77 -8.03
N ILE A 489 -26.45 24.37 -9.19
CA ILE A 489 -27.15 23.71 -10.29
C ILE A 489 -26.12 23.15 -11.28
N TRP A 490 -26.19 21.84 -11.49
CA TRP A 490 -25.38 21.09 -12.44
C TRP A 490 -26.29 20.35 -13.41
N ASN A 491 -26.00 20.46 -14.71
CA ASN A 491 -26.80 19.83 -15.77
C ASN A 491 -25.97 18.77 -16.49
N TYR A 492 -26.62 17.70 -16.94
CA TYR A 492 -25.94 16.65 -17.71
C TYR A 492 -25.42 17.20 -19.03
N MET A 493 -24.18 16.84 -19.35
CA MET A 493 -23.47 17.35 -20.52
C MET A 493 -23.31 16.28 -21.59
N PRO A 494 -23.61 16.60 -22.86
CA PRO A 494 -23.30 15.72 -23.98
C PRO A 494 -21.79 15.52 -24.11
N HIS A 495 -21.36 14.27 -24.33
CA HIS A 495 -19.96 13.92 -24.52
C HIS A 495 -19.81 12.81 -25.56
N SER A 496 -18.56 12.51 -25.92
CA SER A 496 -18.16 11.52 -26.92
C SER A 496 -16.90 10.78 -26.45
N ASP A 497 -16.67 9.59 -27.00
CA ASP A 497 -15.46 8.78 -26.78
C ASP A 497 -14.28 9.21 -27.66
N ASN A 498 -14.55 10.03 -28.68
CA ASN A 498 -13.54 10.55 -29.61
C ASN A 498 -13.83 12.00 -30.05
N SER A 499 -12.83 12.65 -30.63
CA SER A 499 -12.86 14.08 -30.99
C SER A 499 -13.71 14.43 -32.22
N GLY A 500 -14.18 13.45 -33.00
CA GLY A 500 -14.97 13.65 -34.22
C GLY A 500 -16.40 13.09 -34.16
N GLY A 501 -16.77 12.50 -33.03
CA GLY A 501 -18.00 11.73 -32.86
C GLY A 501 -19.24 12.57 -32.53
N PRO A 502 -20.45 11.98 -32.65
CA PRO A 502 -21.66 12.64 -32.20
C PRO A 502 -21.64 12.79 -30.67
N PHE A 503 -21.81 14.03 -30.18
CA PHE A 503 -21.89 14.31 -28.75
C PHE A 503 -23.32 14.03 -28.25
N ALA A 504 -23.44 13.16 -27.26
CA ALA A 504 -24.72 12.72 -26.73
C ALA A 504 -24.73 12.66 -25.20
N LEU A 505 -25.92 12.77 -24.61
CA LEU A 505 -26.10 12.53 -23.17
C LEU A 505 -25.98 11.04 -22.90
N GLY A 506 -25.17 10.67 -21.91
CA GLY A 506 -24.90 9.29 -21.53
C GLY A 506 -24.19 9.20 -20.18
N ASP A 507 -23.86 7.97 -19.78
CA ASP A 507 -22.94 7.70 -18.69
C ASP A 507 -21.49 7.57 -19.20
N LEU A 508 -20.53 7.49 -18.28
CA LEU A 508 -19.10 7.49 -18.62
C LEU A 508 -18.56 6.14 -19.09
N SER A 509 -19.41 5.11 -19.25
CA SER A 509 -18.96 3.81 -19.76
C SER A 509 -18.49 3.87 -21.21
N ILE A 510 -18.84 4.94 -21.93
CA ILE A 510 -18.40 5.16 -23.32
C ILE A 510 -16.98 5.76 -23.40
N SER A 511 -16.38 6.15 -22.29
CA SER A 511 -15.05 6.79 -22.29
C SER A 511 -13.96 5.94 -22.94
N THR A 512 -12.97 6.61 -23.53
CA THR A 512 -11.80 5.95 -24.12
C THR A 512 -10.73 5.73 -23.05
N PRO A 513 -10.21 4.50 -22.86
CA PRO A 513 -9.11 4.26 -21.93
C PRO A 513 -7.85 5.02 -22.33
N GLU A 514 -7.19 5.64 -21.34
CA GLU A 514 -5.95 6.39 -21.52
C GLU A 514 -5.01 6.13 -20.34
N GLY A 515 -4.14 5.13 -20.51
CA GLY A 515 -3.30 4.63 -19.41
C GLY A 515 -4.16 4.00 -18.31
N ALA A 516 -4.00 4.50 -17.09
CA ALA A 516 -4.85 4.13 -15.94
C ALA A 516 -6.12 4.98 -15.82
N ASN A 517 -6.32 5.96 -16.71
CA ASN A 517 -7.42 6.92 -16.67
C ASN A 517 -8.39 6.72 -17.86
N HIS A 518 -9.42 7.57 -17.90
CA HIS A 518 -10.43 7.60 -18.94
C HIS A 518 -10.51 8.97 -19.60
N ALA A 519 -10.81 9.01 -20.89
CA ALA A 519 -10.96 10.23 -21.67
C ALA A 519 -12.33 10.35 -22.30
N ILE A 520 -12.92 11.54 -22.20
CA ILE A 520 -14.14 11.94 -22.91
C ILE A 520 -13.94 13.29 -23.58
N TYR A 521 -14.74 13.54 -24.60
CA TYR A 521 -14.68 14.74 -25.41
C TYR A 521 -15.99 15.51 -25.30
N VAL A 522 -15.91 16.85 -25.21
CA VAL A 522 -17.06 17.74 -25.10
C VAL A 522 -16.99 18.89 -26.11
N GLU A 523 -18.13 19.32 -26.64
CA GLU A 523 -18.20 20.52 -27.47
C GLU A 523 -18.13 21.78 -26.61
N THR A 524 -17.29 22.72 -27.01
CA THR A 524 -17.11 24.03 -26.36
C THR A 524 -18.11 25.08 -26.81
N THR A 525 -18.85 24.83 -27.90
CA THR A 525 -19.82 25.79 -28.44
C THR A 525 -21.12 25.70 -27.64
N GLY A 526 -21.34 26.63 -26.71
CA GLY A 526 -22.47 26.57 -25.77
C GLY A 526 -22.22 25.66 -24.56
N ALA A 527 -20.95 25.35 -24.29
CA ALA A 527 -20.50 24.59 -23.13
C ALA A 527 -20.73 25.33 -21.81
N ALA A 528 -20.89 24.53 -20.75
CA ALA A 528 -20.75 24.98 -19.38
C ALA A 528 -19.34 25.54 -19.10
N THR A 529 -19.27 26.52 -18.20
CA THR A 529 -18.00 27.12 -17.76
C THR A 529 -17.20 26.20 -16.82
N PHE A 530 -17.89 25.33 -16.10
CA PHE A 530 -17.33 24.38 -15.14
C PHE A 530 -17.86 22.97 -15.41
N TYR A 531 -17.05 21.95 -15.14
CA TYR A 531 -17.41 20.54 -15.30
C TYR A 531 -17.24 19.78 -13.99
N GLY A 532 -18.04 18.72 -13.81
CA GLY A 532 -17.97 17.79 -12.70
C GLY A 532 -18.35 16.37 -13.15
N ILE A 533 -18.11 15.39 -12.30
CA ILE A 533 -18.57 14.01 -12.48
C ILE A 533 -19.41 13.65 -11.27
N GLU A 534 -20.59 13.09 -11.52
CA GLU A 534 -21.51 12.57 -10.51
C GLU A 534 -21.65 11.06 -10.66
#